data_AF-A0A842XDH9-F1
#
_entry.id   AF-A0A842XDH9-F1
#
_cell.length_a   1.000
_cell.length_b   1.000
_cell.length_c   1.000
_cell.angle_alpha   90.00
_cell.angle_beta   90.00
_cell.angle_gamma   90.00
#
_symmetry.space_group_name_H-M   'P 1'
#
loop_
_entity.id
_entity.type
_entity.pdbx_description
1 polymer ?
#
loop_
_entity_poly.entity_id
_entity_poly.type
_entity_poly.pdbx_seq_one_letter_code
_entity_poly.pdbx_strand_id
1 'polypeptide(L)'
;MQKVFKILFYENGDPIAPRCIERFIGAFSKSYSEVVGTIIEKSETPRLDFKVFEYNIAKLMPSFKMTRAGAFRGVRIDEKDRPCDPNKVINNCWEKVEDELRNLKKYLKQKASGRRSRVLVDLSPKSRNHVIKKGAELFEKLLGVKVKTGRVSRVGASKVLFAVLPEIALPVDNLEWKSVFKTTKYQDILSTMANEIREWEGKFPKIPLEKLDPNPKTTLPAIYNVMAMAARPLKEA
;
A
#
# COMPACT_ATOMS: atom_id res chain seq x y z
N MET A 1 16.51 -15.25 -16.64
CA MET A 1 15.39 -14.96 -15.73
C MET A 1 15.79 -13.84 -14.79
N GLN A 2 15.01 -12.76 -14.70
CA GLN A 2 15.25 -11.72 -13.70
C GLN A 2 14.97 -12.32 -12.31
N LYS A 3 15.91 -12.23 -11.36
CA LYS A 3 15.74 -12.77 -10.00
C LYS A 3 14.55 -12.06 -9.36
N VAL A 4 13.51 -12.81 -9.00
CA VAL A 4 12.35 -12.27 -8.27
C VAL A 4 12.85 -11.79 -6.92
N PHE A 5 12.52 -10.54 -6.56
CA PHE A 5 12.91 -9.98 -5.27
C PHE A 5 12.17 -10.72 -4.15
N LYS A 6 12.84 -10.87 -3.00
CA LYS A 6 12.25 -11.38 -1.77
C LYS A 6 12.64 -10.46 -0.61
N ILE A 7 11.64 -9.95 0.10
CA ILE A 7 11.74 -9.02 1.23
C ILE A 7 11.62 -9.74 2.57
N LEU A 8 10.89 -10.85 2.63
CA LEU A 8 10.69 -11.68 3.81
C LEU A 8 11.72 -12.82 3.92
N PHE A 9 12.68 -12.87 3.00
CA PHE A 9 13.76 -13.85 2.97
C PHE A 9 15.11 -13.15 2.79
N TYR A 10 16.14 -13.72 3.39
CA TYR A 10 17.52 -13.31 3.15
C TYR A 10 17.98 -13.73 1.75
N GLU A 11 19.13 -13.20 1.30
CA GLU A 11 19.65 -13.48 -0.05
C GLU A 11 19.98 -14.96 -0.30
N ASN A 12 20.30 -15.69 0.78
CA ASN A 12 20.55 -17.14 0.78
C ASN A 12 19.26 -17.98 0.71
N GLY A 13 18.08 -17.34 0.77
CA GLY A 13 16.77 -17.99 0.71
C GLY A 13 16.17 -18.39 2.06
N ASP A 14 16.85 -18.10 3.18
CA ASP A 14 16.30 -18.36 4.51
C ASP A 14 15.21 -17.34 4.86
N PRO A 15 14.09 -17.76 5.48
CA PRO A 15 13.04 -16.84 5.87
C PRO A 15 13.50 -15.97 7.04
N ILE A 16 13.14 -14.67 7.01
CA ILE A 16 13.38 -13.78 8.14
C ILE A 16 12.57 -14.27 9.33
N ALA A 17 13.21 -14.45 10.49
CA ALA A 17 12.55 -14.97 11.68
C ALA A 17 11.42 -14.01 12.16
N PRO A 18 10.31 -14.53 12.71
CA PRO A 18 9.20 -13.71 13.20
C PRO A 18 9.63 -12.58 14.15
N ARG A 19 10.49 -12.90 15.13
CA ARG A 19 11.06 -11.94 16.08
C ARG A 19 11.80 -10.76 15.42
N CYS A 20 12.37 -10.97 14.23
CA CYS A 20 13.07 -9.92 13.49
C CYS A 20 12.04 -8.97 12.84
N ILE A 21 10.98 -9.53 12.26
CA ILE A 21 9.87 -8.75 11.68
C ILE A 21 9.19 -7.92 12.76
N GLU A 22 8.88 -8.51 13.92
CA GLU A 22 8.32 -7.79 15.09
C GLU A 22 9.18 -6.60 15.50
N ARG A 23 10.51 -6.78 15.52
CA ARG A 23 11.45 -5.68 15.83
C ARG A 23 11.40 -4.57 14.78
N PHE A 24 11.32 -4.91 13.48
CA PHE A 24 11.18 -3.90 12.44
C PHE A 24 9.86 -3.14 12.52
N ILE A 25 8.76 -3.83 12.83
CA ILE A 25 7.45 -3.22 13.08
C ILE A 25 7.52 -2.29 14.30
N GLY A 26 8.07 -2.76 15.42
CA GLY A 26 8.18 -1.99 16.67
C GLY A 26 9.13 -0.79 16.58
N ALA A 27 10.16 -0.87 15.74
CA ALA A 27 11.10 0.24 15.50
C ALA A 27 10.55 1.29 14.52
N PHE A 28 9.43 1.02 13.86
CA PHE A 28 8.87 1.93 12.87
C PHE A 28 8.30 3.20 13.52
N SER A 29 8.46 4.36 12.87
CA SER A 29 8.12 5.65 13.49
C SER A 29 6.66 5.71 13.94
N LYS A 30 6.43 6.08 15.21
CA LYS A 30 5.09 6.20 15.81
C LYS A 30 4.12 7.01 14.95
N SER A 31 4.57 8.15 14.43
CA SER A 31 3.75 9.04 13.59
C SER A 31 3.30 8.40 12.27
N TYR A 32 4.14 7.58 11.63
CA TYR A 32 3.74 6.82 10.46
C TYR A 32 2.69 5.77 10.82
N SER A 33 2.92 4.99 11.87
CA SER A 33 2.03 3.93 12.31
C SER A 33 0.65 4.48 12.69
N GLU A 34 0.59 5.66 13.33
CA GLU A 34 -0.67 6.37 13.61
C GLU A 34 -1.41 6.77 12.31
N VAL A 35 -0.69 7.33 11.33
CA VAL A 35 -1.29 7.70 10.05
C VAL A 35 -1.80 6.47 9.31
N VAL A 36 -0.99 5.43 9.17
CA VAL A 36 -1.39 4.19 8.50
C VAL A 36 -2.55 3.50 9.22
N GLY A 37 -2.52 3.44 10.55
CA GLY A 37 -3.64 2.94 11.36
C GLY A 37 -4.93 3.71 11.08
N THR A 38 -4.85 5.04 11.04
CA THR A 38 -6.00 5.92 10.69
C THR A 38 -6.53 5.62 9.28
N ILE A 39 -5.64 5.48 8.30
CA ILE A 39 -6.01 5.14 6.92
C ILE A 39 -6.73 3.80 6.85
N ILE A 40 -6.15 2.79 7.50
CA ILE A 40 -6.71 1.44 7.57
C ILE A 40 -8.10 1.49 8.18
N GLU A 41 -8.29 2.15 9.31
CA GLU A 41 -9.58 2.27 9.98
C GLU A 41 -10.62 3.00 9.13
N LYS A 42 -10.29 4.19 8.60
CA LYS A 42 -11.23 4.95 7.76
C LYS A 42 -11.55 4.26 6.44
N SER A 43 -10.67 3.39 5.95
CA SER A 43 -10.95 2.58 4.76
C SER A 43 -11.78 1.33 5.04
N GLU A 44 -12.15 1.03 6.29
CA GLU A 44 -13.12 -0.04 6.62
C GLU A 44 -14.56 0.32 6.26
N THR A 45 -14.82 1.57 5.88
CA THR A 45 -16.17 2.05 5.56
C THR A 45 -16.86 1.16 4.51
N PRO A 46 -18.13 0.76 4.74
CA PRO A 46 -18.86 -0.13 3.84
C PRO A 46 -19.04 0.45 2.42
N ARG A 47 -19.02 1.78 2.31
CA ARG A 47 -19.10 2.53 1.06
C ARG A 47 -17.89 3.45 1.02
N LEU A 48 -17.02 3.24 0.04
CA LEU A 48 -16.00 4.23 -0.29
C LEU A 48 -16.70 5.41 -0.95
N ASP A 49 -16.52 6.61 -0.42
CA ASP A 49 -17.00 7.84 -1.03
C ASP A 49 -15.85 8.83 -1.20
N PHE A 50 -16.14 9.96 -1.85
CA PHE A 50 -15.14 10.99 -2.07
C PHE A 50 -14.56 11.54 -0.77
N LYS A 51 -15.35 11.66 0.30
CA LYS A 51 -14.88 12.20 1.59
C LYS A 51 -13.83 11.29 2.21
N VAL A 52 -14.07 9.98 2.23
CA VAL A 52 -13.09 9.00 2.73
C VAL A 52 -11.85 8.99 1.84
N PHE A 53 -12.03 9.01 0.51
CA PHE A 53 -10.95 9.05 -0.45
C PHE A 53 -10.05 10.27 -0.25
N GLU A 54 -10.65 11.45 -0.18
CA GLU A 54 -9.97 12.73 -0.04
C GLU A 54 -9.25 12.84 1.30
N TYR A 55 -9.94 12.53 2.39
CA TYR A 55 -9.34 12.55 3.72
C TYR A 55 -8.12 11.64 3.81
N ASN A 56 -8.26 10.39 3.36
CA ASN A 56 -7.19 9.42 3.48
C ASN A 56 -5.94 9.82 2.67
N ILE A 57 -6.12 10.35 1.46
CA ILE A 57 -5.00 10.81 0.65
C ILE A 57 -4.35 12.05 1.28
N ALA A 58 -5.16 13.03 1.71
CA ALA A 58 -4.66 14.25 2.34
C ALA A 58 -3.91 13.97 3.65
N LYS A 59 -4.31 12.95 4.40
CA LYS A 59 -3.62 12.48 5.61
C LYS A 59 -2.33 11.71 5.31
N LEU A 60 -2.33 10.87 4.26
CA LEU A 60 -1.20 9.99 3.94
C LEU A 60 -0.03 10.72 3.27
N MET A 61 -0.33 11.61 2.30
CA MET A 61 0.69 12.23 1.45
C MET A 61 1.80 12.98 2.22
N PRO A 62 1.51 13.75 3.29
CA PRO A 62 2.54 14.40 4.10
C PRO A 62 3.56 13.44 4.72
N SER A 63 3.11 12.28 5.24
CA SER A 63 3.98 11.28 5.87
C SER A 63 5.04 10.72 4.92
N PHE A 64 4.74 10.74 3.62
CA PHE A 64 5.66 10.33 2.56
C PHE A 64 6.37 11.50 1.88
N LYS A 65 6.29 12.71 2.43
CA LYS A 65 6.91 13.93 1.89
C LYS A 65 6.46 14.28 0.47
N MET A 66 5.31 13.77 0.04
CA MET A 66 4.77 13.95 -1.32
C MET A 66 4.24 15.37 -1.58
N THR A 67 4.13 16.18 -0.52
CA THR A 67 3.43 17.47 -0.52
C THR A 67 4.38 18.64 -0.73
N ARG A 68 5.70 18.38 -0.78
CA ARG A 68 6.75 19.38 -0.97
C ARG A 68 6.85 19.84 -2.43
N ALA A 69 6.64 18.93 -3.38
CA ALA A 69 6.78 19.19 -4.81
C ALA A 69 5.91 18.22 -5.65
N GLY A 70 5.78 18.51 -6.95
CA GLY A 70 5.07 17.66 -7.90
C GLY A 70 3.54 17.76 -7.81
N ALA A 71 2.86 16.72 -8.30
CA ALA A 71 1.40 16.70 -8.45
C ALA A 71 0.63 16.93 -7.13
N PHE A 72 1.14 16.41 -6.02
CA PHE A 72 0.53 16.52 -4.69
C PHE A 72 1.04 17.71 -3.87
N ARG A 73 1.73 18.69 -4.49
CA ARG A 73 2.23 19.87 -3.79
C ARG A 73 1.11 20.56 -3.02
N GLY A 74 1.33 20.78 -1.72
CA GLY A 74 0.39 21.47 -0.83
C GLY A 74 -0.79 20.63 -0.32
N VAL A 75 -0.92 19.36 -0.74
CA VAL A 75 -1.95 18.46 -0.20
C VAL A 75 -1.70 18.20 1.29
N ARG A 76 -2.70 18.35 2.15
CA ARG A 76 -2.58 18.11 3.61
C ARG A 76 -3.94 18.11 4.28
N ILE A 77 -3.96 17.73 5.56
CA ILE A 77 -5.07 18.06 6.47
C ILE A 77 -4.75 19.40 7.15
N ASP A 78 -5.72 20.32 7.22
CA ASP A 78 -5.59 21.60 7.93
C ASP A 78 -5.79 21.45 9.46
N GLU A 79 -5.63 22.55 10.19
CA GLU A 79 -5.79 22.59 11.66
C GLU A 79 -7.21 22.23 12.13
N LYS A 80 -8.20 22.24 11.23
CA LYS A 80 -9.60 21.91 11.50
C LYS A 80 -9.98 20.50 11.01
N ASP A 81 -8.98 19.64 10.78
CA ASP A 81 -9.13 18.28 10.24
C ASP A 81 -9.78 18.22 8.84
N ARG A 82 -9.65 19.28 8.04
CA ARG A 82 -10.20 19.35 6.69
C ARG A 82 -9.14 19.10 5.63
N PRO A 83 -9.44 18.29 4.59
CA PRO A 83 -8.54 18.13 3.47
C PRO A 83 -8.30 19.43 2.70
N CYS A 84 -7.04 19.68 2.36
CA CYS A 84 -6.60 20.73 1.46
C CYS A 84 -6.02 20.08 0.20
N ASP A 85 -6.54 20.44 -0.97
CA ASP A 85 -6.04 19.99 -2.27
C ASP A 85 -5.93 21.17 -3.26
N PRO A 86 -4.90 22.02 -3.13
CA PRO A 86 -4.81 23.27 -3.90
C PRO A 86 -4.67 23.05 -5.41
N ASN A 87 -4.19 21.88 -5.83
CA ASN A 87 -4.00 21.54 -7.25
C ASN A 87 -5.11 20.64 -7.81
N LYS A 88 -6.15 20.35 -7.02
CA LYS A 88 -7.26 19.45 -7.37
C LYS A 88 -6.79 18.05 -7.80
N VAL A 89 -5.61 17.61 -7.35
CA VAL A 89 -5.04 16.33 -7.76
C VAL A 89 -5.84 15.16 -7.22
N ILE A 90 -6.38 15.28 -6.01
CA ILE A 90 -7.23 14.27 -5.38
C ILE A 90 -8.54 14.18 -6.16
N ASN A 91 -9.19 15.32 -6.45
CA ASN A 91 -10.41 15.33 -7.25
C ASN A 91 -10.19 14.68 -8.63
N ASN A 92 -9.12 15.07 -9.32
CA ASN A 92 -8.80 14.49 -10.64
C ASN A 92 -8.47 12.98 -10.55
N CYS A 93 -7.85 12.53 -9.46
CA CYS A 93 -7.65 11.09 -9.23
C CYS A 93 -8.99 10.39 -9.02
N TRP A 94 -9.87 10.95 -8.19
CA TRP A 94 -11.19 10.40 -7.91
C TRP A 94 -12.02 10.22 -9.18
N GLU A 95 -12.21 11.30 -9.96
CA GLU A 95 -12.92 11.27 -11.25
C GLU A 95 -12.38 10.21 -12.20
N LYS A 96 -11.08 9.91 -12.11
CA LYS A 96 -10.42 8.95 -13.01
C LYS A 96 -10.65 7.49 -12.63
N VAL A 97 -10.90 7.19 -11.35
CA VAL A 97 -10.91 5.82 -10.84
C VAL A 97 -12.13 5.43 -10.01
N GLU A 98 -13.05 6.34 -9.71
CA GLU A 98 -14.10 6.09 -8.71
C GLU A 98 -14.92 4.83 -8.98
N ASP A 99 -15.35 4.60 -10.22
CA ASP A 99 -16.24 3.49 -10.57
C ASP A 99 -15.54 2.16 -10.39
N GLU A 100 -14.33 2.00 -10.95
CA GLU A 100 -13.59 0.75 -10.80
C GLU A 100 -13.09 0.54 -9.38
N LEU A 101 -12.78 1.61 -8.64
CA LEU A 101 -12.35 1.52 -7.26
C LEU A 101 -13.50 1.06 -6.34
N ARG A 102 -14.70 1.61 -6.53
CA ARG A 102 -15.93 1.17 -5.85
C ARG A 102 -16.27 -0.29 -6.19
N ASN A 103 -16.17 -0.66 -7.46
CA ASN A 103 -16.41 -2.02 -7.91
C ASN A 103 -15.41 -3.03 -7.32
N LEU A 104 -14.13 -2.67 -7.29
CA LEU A 104 -13.09 -3.51 -6.69
C LEU A 104 -13.32 -3.67 -5.18
N LYS A 105 -13.65 -2.59 -4.46
CA LYS A 105 -13.94 -2.66 -3.03
C LYS A 105 -15.18 -3.52 -2.72
N LYS A 106 -16.23 -3.41 -3.54
CA LYS A 106 -17.40 -4.30 -3.45
C LYS A 106 -17.02 -5.76 -3.69
N TYR A 107 -16.18 -6.03 -4.70
CA TYR A 107 -15.69 -7.37 -5.00
C TYR A 107 -14.89 -7.96 -3.83
N LEU A 108 -13.97 -7.18 -3.24
CA LEU A 108 -13.19 -7.60 -2.08
C LEU A 108 -14.10 -7.96 -0.91
N LYS A 109 -15.11 -7.13 -0.61
CA LYS A 109 -16.08 -7.41 0.46
C LYS A 109 -16.85 -8.71 0.23
N GLN A 110 -17.19 -9.03 -1.01
CA GLN A 110 -17.94 -10.25 -1.35
C GLN A 110 -17.08 -11.51 -1.34
N LYS A 111 -15.78 -11.39 -1.64
CA LYS A 111 -14.87 -12.54 -1.79
C LYS A 111 -13.97 -12.78 -0.59
N ALA A 112 -13.76 -11.77 0.25
CA ALA A 112 -13.03 -11.92 1.50
C ALA A 112 -13.87 -12.68 2.53
N SER A 113 -13.24 -13.57 3.28
CA SER A 113 -13.82 -14.35 4.38
C SER A 113 -14.08 -13.52 5.65
N GLY A 114 -14.29 -12.21 5.51
CA GLY A 114 -14.37 -11.25 6.62
C GLY A 114 -13.01 -10.85 7.22
N ARG A 115 -11.92 -11.54 6.89
CA ARG A 115 -10.55 -11.20 7.36
C ARG A 115 -9.89 -10.17 6.46
N ARG A 116 -10.16 -8.89 6.73
CA ARG A 116 -9.64 -7.76 5.95
C ARG A 116 -8.11 -7.68 5.92
N SER A 117 -7.45 -8.00 7.03
CA SER A 117 -5.99 -7.89 7.14
C SER A 117 -5.24 -8.76 6.14
N ARG A 118 -5.85 -9.86 5.67
CA ARG A 118 -5.19 -10.90 4.86
C ARG A 118 -5.80 -11.14 3.48
N VAL A 119 -6.65 -10.23 3.00
CA VAL A 119 -7.48 -10.47 1.81
C VAL A 119 -6.67 -10.99 0.62
N LEU A 120 -5.53 -10.37 0.32
CA LEU A 120 -4.75 -10.76 -0.86
C LEU A 120 -4.20 -12.19 -0.79
N VAL A 121 -3.91 -12.70 0.42
CA VAL A 121 -3.34 -14.04 0.64
C VAL A 121 -4.42 -15.11 0.66
N ASP A 122 -5.55 -14.81 1.31
CA ASP A 122 -6.63 -15.77 1.58
C ASP A 122 -7.58 -15.93 0.38
N LEU A 123 -7.55 -15.02 -0.60
CA LEU A 123 -8.33 -15.16 -1.82
C LEU A 123 -7.93 -16.39 -2.64
N SER A 124 -8.90 -17.01 -3.30
CA SER A 124 -8.63 -18.07 -4.28
C SER A 124 -7.72 -17.55 -5.40
N PRO A 125 -6.90 -18.40 -6.05
CA PRO A 125 -5.97 -17.96 -7.10
C PRO A 125 -6.64 -17.11 -8.19
N LYS A 126 -7.85 -17.50 -8.63
CA LYS A 126 -8.64 -16.75 -9.62
C LYS A 126 -9.03 -15.36 -9.11
N SER A 127 -9.58 -15.26 -7.91
CA SER A 127 -10.00 -13.98 -7.33
C SER A 127 -8.80 -13.08 -7.03
N ARG A 128 -7.70 -13.65 -6.54
CA ARG A 128 -6.45 -12.95 -6.28
C ARG A 128 -5.86 -12.35 -7.56
N ASN A 129 -5.78 -13.13 -8.64
CA ASN A 129 -5.31 -12.65 -9.93
C ASN A 129 -6.20 -11.53 -10.49
N HIS A 130 -7.52 -11.66 -10.34
CA HIS A 130 -8.46 -10.61 -10.73
C HIS A 130 -8.21 -9.31 -9.95
N VAL A 131 -8.08 -9.39 -8.62
CA VAL A 131 -7.83 -8.25 -7.74
C VAL A 131 -6.50 -7.58 -8.06
N ILE A 132 -5.43 -8.34 -8.26
CA ILE A 132 -4.12 -7.81 -8.64
C ILE A 132 -4.20 -7.09 -9.98
N LYS A 133 -4.81 -7.71 -10.99
CA LYS A 133 -4.98 -7.11 -12.32
C LYS A 133 -5.76 -5.79 -12.23
N LYS A 134 -6.86 -5.77 -11.50
CA LYS A 134 -7.67 -4.55 -11.29
C LYS A 134 -6.91 -3.48 -10.51
N GLY A 135 -6.14 -3.85 -9.49
CA GLY A 135 -5.25 -2.93 -8.78
C GLY A 135 -4.20 -2.30 -9.69
N ALA A 136 -3.61 -3.09 -10.60
CA ALA A 136 -2.66 -2.59 -11.59
C ALA A 136 -3.32 -1.69 -12.65
N GLU A 137 -4.52 -2.02 -13.13
CA GLU A 137 -5.29 -1.16 -14.04
C GLU A 137 -5.61 0.21 -13.41
N LEU A 138 -6.04 0.23 -12.14
CA LEU A 138 -6.26 1.46 -11.38
C LEU A 138 -4.96 2.26 -11.21
N PHE A 139 -3.85 1.58 -10.95
CA PHE A 139 -2.53 2.22 -10.86
C PHE A 139 -2.15 2.94 -12.16
N GLU A 140 -2.28 2.27 -13.31
CA GLU A 140 -1.98 2.87 -14.62
C GLU A 140 -2.92 4.05 -14.95
N LYS A 141 -4.21 3.95 -14.59
CA LYS A 141 -5.15 5.07 -14.72
C LYS A 141 -4.72 6.29 -13.90
N LEU A 142 -4.25 6.08 -12.67
CA LEU A 142 -3.73 7.15 -11.81
C LEU A 142 -2.49 7.81 -12.41
N LEU A 143 -1.58 7.04 -13.03
CA LEU A 143 -0.45 7.62 -13.76
C LEU A 143 -0.88 8.55 -14.90
N GLY A 144 -2.07 8.34 -15.47
CA GLY A 144 -2.64 9.21 -16.49
C GLY A 144 -3.09 10.59 -15.99
N VAL A 145 -3.20 10.80 -14.68
CA VAL A 145 -3.73 12.03 -14.08
C VAL A 145 -2.72 13.17 -14.18
N LYS A 146 -3.12 14.26 -14.84
CA LYS A 146 -2.33 15.49 -15.00
C LYS A 146 -2.92 16.61 -14.14
N VAL A 147 -2.03 17.45 -13.63
CA VAL A 147 -2.34 18.71 -12.92
C VAL A 147 -1.36 19.79 -13.36
N LYS A 148 -1.61 21.05 -12.98
CA LYS A 148 -0.74 22.17 -13.35
C LYS A 148 0.72 21.97 -12.96
N THR A 149 0.97 21.30 -11.83
CA THR A 149 2.31 21.05 -11.28
C THR A 149 2.97 19.77 -11.82
N GLY A 150 2.34 19.06 -12.76
CA GLY A 150 2.90 17.88 -13.40
C GLY A 150 1.91 16.72 -13.53
N ARG A 151 2.39 15.49 -13.33
CA ARG A 151 1.60 14.26 -13.45
C ARG A 151 1.78 13.43 -12.19
N VAL A 152 0.76 12.66 -11.84
CA VAL A 152 0.88 11.66 -10.76
C VAL A 152 1.99 10.66 -11.10
N SER A 153 2.98 10.55 -10.23
CA SER A 153 4.10 9.61 -10.38
C SER A 153 3.71 8.20 -9.89
N ARG A 154 4.56 7.19 -10.16
CA ARG A 154 4.41 5.84 -9.60
C ARG A 154 4.29 5.83 -8.08
N VAL A 155 5.07 6.67 -7.41
CA VAL A 155 5.02 6.84 -5.96
C VAL A 155 3.70 7.46 -5.52
N GLY A 156 3.18 8.45 -6.25
CA GLY A 156 1.88 9.06 -5.96
C GLY A 156 0.74 8.06 -6.16
N ALA A 157 0.73 7.35 -7.29
CA ALA A 157 -0.30 6.37 -7.63
C ALA A 157 -0.36 5.22 -6.61
N SER A 158 0.79 4.67 -6.19
CA SER A 158 0.84 3.60 -5.18
C SER A 158 0.26 4.04 -3.83
N LYS A 159 0.51 5.29 -3.43
CA LYS A 159 0.00 5.88 -2.19
C LYS A 159 -1.48 6.20 -2.26
N VAL A 160 -1.97 6.69 -3.39
CA VAL A 160 -3.41 6.87 -3.62
C VAL A 160 -4.13 5.54 -3.46
N LEU A 161 -3.63 4.45 -4.08
CA LEU A 161 -4.24 3.13 -3.93
C LEU A 161 -4.16 2.60 -2.50
N PHE A 162 -3.01 2.75 -1.83
CA PHE A 162 -2.88 2.34 -0.43
C PHE A 162 -3.81 3.10 0.51
N ALA A 163 -4.04 4.40 0.25
CA ALA A 163 -4.92 5.23 1.05
C ALA A 163 -6.39 4.71 1.07
N VAL A 164 -6.78 3.91 0.08
CA VAL A 164 -8.18 3.52 -0.13
C VAL A 164 -8.41 2.01 -0.06
N LEU A 165 -7.38 1.23 -0.37
CA LEU A 165 -7.37 -0.23 -0.42
C LEU A 165 -6.11 -0.80 0.28
N PRO A 166 -5.84 -0.45 1.55
CA PRO A 166 -4.63 -0.92 2.24
C PRO A 166 -4.63 -2.43 2.48
N GLU A 167 -5.75 -3.13 2.29
CA GLU A 167 -5.83 -4.60 2.31
C GLU A 167 -5.14 -5.28 1.11
N ILE A 168 -4.88 -4.55 0.01
CA ILE A 168 -4.30 -5.14 -1.20
C ILE A 168 -3.17 -4.30 -1.82
N ALA A 169 -3.14 -2.98 -1.59
CA ALA A 169 -2.18 -2.09 -2.22
C ALA A 169 -0.94 -1.89 -1.33
N LEU A 170 0.20 -1.62 -1.94
CA LEU A 170 1.47 -1.31 -1.26
C LEU A 170 1.90 0.13 -1.57
N PRO A 171 2.24 1.00 -0.59
CA PRO A 171 2.56 2.41 -0.81
C PRO A 171 4.03 2.65 -1.21
N VAL A 172 4.45 2.04 -2.31
CA VAL A 172 5.86 1.97 -2.76
C VAL A 172 6.52 3.35 -2.99
N ASP A 173 7.74 3.53 -2.51
CA ASP A 173 8.60 4.70 -2.72
C ASP A 173 9.70 4.51 -3.78
N ASN A 174 10.43 5.58 -4.10
CA ASN A 174 11.43 5.56 -5.18
C ASN A 174 12.58 4.57 -4.94
N LEU A 175 13.07 4.44 -3.70
CA LEU A 175 14.17 3.54 -3.39
C LEU A 175 13.70 2.10 -3.45
N GLU A 176 12.48 1.83 -3.03
CA GLU A 176 11.86 0.52 -3.17
C GLU A 176 11.68 0.14 -4.64
N TRP A 177 11.09 1.02 -5.46
CA TRP A 177 10.96 0.79 -6.90
C TRP A 177 12.30 0.46 -7.55
N LYS A 178 13.33 1.28 -7.27
CA LYS A 178 14.64 1.19 -7.93
C LYS A 178 15.49 0.03 -7.42
N SER A 179 15.56 -0.16 -6.12
CA SER A 179 16.59 -0.99 -5.48
C SER A 179 16.05 -2.27 -4.86
N VAL A 180 14.80 -2.27 -4.37
CA VAL A 180 14.18 -3.44 -3.73
C VAL A 180 13.42 -4.26 -4.76
N PHE A 181 12.41 -3.65 -5.40
CA PHE A 181 11.50 -4.32 -6.32
C PHE A 181 12.08 -4.51 -7.71
N LYS A 182 12.92 -3.57 -8.18
CA LYS A 182 13.60 -3.64 -9.50
C LYS A 182 12.64 -3.94 -10.67
N THR A 183 11.37 -3.51 -10.55
CA THR A 183 10.34 -3.61 -11.59
C THR A 183 9.61 -2.28 -11.68
N THR A 184 9.05 -1.96 -12.84
CA THR A 184 8.16 -0.80 -13.01
C THR A 184 6.68 -1.19 -13.02
N LYS A 185 6.38 -2.50 -13.01
CA LYS A 185 5.02 -3.03 -13.11
C LYS A 185 4.45 -3.25 -11.72
N TYR A 186 3.39 -2.50 -11.37
CA TYR A 186 2.76 -2.64 -10.06
C TYR A 186 2.15 -4.03 -9.84
N GLN A 187 1.65 -4.66 -10.91
CA GLN A 187 1.18 -6.05 -10.88
C GLN A 187 2.23 -7.03 -10.35
N ASP A 188 3.49 -6.88 -10.75
CA ASP A 188 4.58 -7.76 -10.32
C ASP A 188 4.83 -7.58 -8.82
N ILE A 189 4.73 -6.34 -8.31
CA ILE A 189 4.86 -6.04 -6.88
C ILE A 189 3.77 -6.74 -6.08
N LEU A 190 2.50 -6.53 -6.45
CA LEU A 190 1.38 -7.12 -5.71
C LEU A 190 1.39 -8.66 -5.77
N SER A 191 1.74 -9.23 -6.93
CA SER A 191 1.84 -10.68 -7.11
C SER A 191 2.97 -11.28 -6.28
N THR A 192 4.13 -10.62 -6.28
CA THR A 192 5.29 -11.09 -5.51
C THR A 192 5.02 -10.99 -4.02
N MET A 193 4.49 -9.86 -3.54
CA MET A 193 4.06 -9.69 -2.15
C MET A 193 3.11 -10.81 -1.70
N ALA A 194 2.06 -11.09 -2.48
CA ALA A 194 1.08 -12.12 -2.12
C ALA A 194 1.66 -13.54 -2.09
N ASN A 195 2.54 -13.86 -3.03
CA ASN A 195 3.17 -15.18 -3.10
C ASN A 195 4.23 -15.34 -2.02
N GLU A 196 5.02 -14.30 -1.77
CA GLU A 196 6.08 -14.31 -0.79
C GLU A 196 5.53 -14.43 0.64
N ILE A 197 4.46 -13.72 0.98
CA ILE A 197 3.82 -13.86 2.28
C ILE A 197 3.37 -15.31 2.49
N ARG A 198 2.74 -15.93 1.49
CA ARG A 198 2.32 -17.35 1.56
C ARG A 198 3.51 -18.29 1.73
N GLU A 199 4.59 -18.03 1.02
CA GLU A 199 5.81 -18.82 1.14
C GLU A 199 6.41 -18.71 2.54
N TRP A 200 6.49 -17.49 3.08
CA TRP A 200 7.02 -17.21 4.42
C TRP A 200 6.18 -17.88 5.51
N GLU A 201 4.85 -17.79 5.42
CA GLU A 201 3.93 -18.45 6.35
C GLU A 201 3.98 -19.97 6.23
N GLY A 202 4.28 -20.50 5.04
CA GLY A 202 4.57 -21.91 4.86
C GLY A 202 5.80 -22.39 5.65
N LYS A 203 6.76 -21.50 5.92
CA LYS A 203 7.92 -21.78 6.78
C LYS A 203 7.59 -21.65 8.27
N PHE A 204 6.58 -20.85 8.63
CA PHE A 204 6.12 -20.66 10.01
C PHE A 204 4.60 -20.90 10.14
N PRO A 205 4.11 -22.14 9.95
CA PRO A 205 2.68 -22.42 9.78
C PRO A 205 1.80 -22.07 11.00
N LYS A 206 2.40 -21.88 12.18
CA LYS A 206 1.70 -21.49 13.41
C LYS A 206 1.69 -19.98 13.67
N ILE A 207 2.37 -19.19 12.83
CA ILE A 207 2.61 -17.76 13.05
C ILE A 207 2.15 -17.01 11.80
N PRO A 208 0.87 -16.61 11.73
CA PRO A 208 0.37 -15.76 10.66
C PRO A 208 1.06 -14.39 10.70
N LEU A 209 1.48 -13.87 9.53
CA LEU A 209 2.29 -12.66 9.46
C LEU A 209 1.58 -11.43 10.04
N GLU A 210 0.26 -11.33 9.92
CA GLU A 210 -0.54 -10.23 10.48
C GLU A 210 -0.57 -10.21 12.01
N LYS A 211 -0.17 -11.30 12.67
CA LYS A 211 -0.10 -11.39 14.13
C LYS A 211 1.21 -10.84 14.70
N LEU A 212 2.18 -10.51 13.84
CA LEU A 212 3.44 -9.90 14.26
C LEU A 212 3.34 -8.40 14.51
N ASP A 213 2.27 -7.76 14.04
CA ASP A 213 1.93 -6.40 14.45
C ASP A 213 0.99 -6.45 15.66
N PRO A 214 1.32 -5.79 16.77
CA PRO A 214 0.42 -5.71 17.92
C PRO A 214 -0.91 -4.99 17.61
N ASN A 215 -0.97 -4.20 16.54
CA ASN A 215 -2.20 -3.56 16.10
C ASN A 215 -3.14 -4.55 15.37
N PRO A 216 -4.32 -4.87 15.94
CA PRO A 216 -5.21 -5.88 15.37
C PRO A 216 -5.82 -5.50 14.03
N LYS A 217 -5.77 -4.22 13.64
CA LYS A 217 -6.30 -3.72 12.37
C LYS A 217 -5.28 -3.73 11.23
N THR A 218 -4.00 -3.95 11.52
CA THR A 218 -2.94 -3.90 10.50
C THR A 218 -3.22 -4.86 9.34
N THR A 219 -2.94 -4.39 8.13
CA THR A 219 -3.04 -5.19 6.91
C THR A 219 -1.69 -5.77 6.52
N LEU A 220 -1.69 -6.94 5.87
CA LEU A 220 -0.46 -7.57 5.38
C LEU A 220 0.38 -6.63 4.48
N PRO A 221 -0.18 -5.82 3.57
CA PRO A 221 0.61 -4.85 2.83
C PRO A 221 1.29 -3.80 3.71
N ALA A 222 0.71 -3.40 4.84
CA ALA A 222 1.36 -2.46 5.76
C ALA A 222 2.59 -3.08 6.43
N ILE A 223 2.50 -4.34 6.89
CA ILE A 223 3.66 -5.09 7.45
C ILE A 223 4.73 -5.29 6.37
N TYR A 224 4.30 -5.73 5.19
CA TYR A 224 5.21 -5.93 4.07
C TYR A 224 5.91 -4.64 3.65
N ASN A 225 5.21 -3.50 3.72
CA ASN A 225 5.81 -2.19 3.47
C ASN A 225 6.92 -1.87 4.49
N VAL A 226 6.70 -2.13 5.79
CA VAL A 226 7.75 -1.94 6.80
C VAL A 226 9.01 -2.72 6.44
N MET A 227 8.83 -3.98 6.06
CA MET A 227 9.95 -4.84 5.64
C MET A 227 10.59 -4.35 4.34
N ALA A 228 9.81 -3.91 3.36
CA ALA A 228 10.31 -3.30 2.12
C ALA A 228 11.12 -2.03 2.40
N MET A 229 10.70 -1.23 3.40
CA MET A 229 11.44 -0.05 3.81
C MET A 229 12.78 -0.41 4.46
N ALA A 230 12.79 -1.45 5.29
CA ALA A 230 13.99 -1.95 5.96
C ALA A 230 14.99 -2.58 4.97
N ALA A 231 14.51 -3.14 3.86
CA ALA A 231 15.32 -3.74 2.81
C ALA A 231 15.98 -2.72 1.84
N ARG A 232 15.72 -1.41 2.01
CA ARG A 232 16.36 -0.38 1.18
C ARG A 232 17.86 -0.35 1.45
N PRO A 233 18.69 -0.03 0.45
CA PRO A 233 20.10 0.26 0.71
C PRO A 233 20.22 1.36 1.77
N LEU A 234 21.07 1.16 2.76
CA LEU A 234 21.49 2.24 3.63
C LEU A 234 22.13 3.30 2.74
N LYS A 235 21.77 4.57 2.95
CA LYS A 235 22.56 5.64 2.35
C LYS A 235 23.98 5.48 2.88
N GLU A 236 24.96 5.36 1.99
CA GLU A 236 26.35 5.66 2.37
C GLU A 236 26.31 7.04 3.05
N ALA A 237 26.73 7.07 4.32
CA ALA A 237 26.76 8.26 5.13
C ALA A 237 27.86 9.21 4.63
#